data_AF-A0A6A7Z6B4-F1
#
_entry.id   AF-A0A6A7Z6B4-F1
#
_cell.length_a   1.000
_cell.length_b   1.000
_cell.length_c   1.000
_cell.angle_alpha   90.00
_cell.angle_beta   90.00
_cell.angle_gamma   90.00
#
_symmetry.space_group_name_H-M   'P 1'
#
loop_
_entity.id
_entity.type
_entity.pdbx_description
1 polymer ?
#
loop_
_entity_poly.entity_id
_entity_poly.type
_entity_poly.pdbx_seq_one_letter_code
_entity_poly.pdbx_strand_id
1 'polypeptide(L)' 'MQVPASRYTSSSRAYQEVLTQIEYGSELEVRKVQAKGEIYWQGQAWKLGKGFVGERVGVREGAQDGQYDVFWGSHR' A
#
# COMPACT_ATOMS: atom_id res chain seq x y z
N MET A 1 4.59 13.71 -37.25
CA MET A 1 4.38 12.50 -36.43
C MET A 1 5.76 11.96 -36.05
N GLN A 2 6.10 11.89 -34.76
CA GLN A 2 7.41 11.37 -34.32
C GLN A 2 7.30 9.90 -33.92
N VAL A 3 8.39 9.14 -34.09
CA VAL A 3 8.43 7.71 -33.77
C VAL A 3 8.49 7.49 -32.25
N PRO A 4 7.87 6.42 -31.72
CA PRO A 4 7.92 6.13 -30.28
C PRO A 4 9.35 6.06 -29.70
N ALA A 5 10.32 5.54 -30.46
CA ALA A 5 11.71 5.44 -30.04
C ALA A 5 12.39 6.80 -29.76
N SER A 6 11.86 7.92 -30.28
CA SER A 6 12.38 9.25 -29.97
C SER A 6 11.79 9.85 -28.69
N ARG A 7 10.87 9.14 -28.02
CA ARG A 7 10.17 9.57 -26.81
C ARG A 7 10.40 8.65 -25.61
N TYR A 8 10.63 7.37 -25.85
CA TYR A 8 10.84 6.37 -24.79
C TYR A 8 12.30 5.92 -24.76
N THR A 9 12.87 5.88 -23.55
CA THR A 9 14.16 5.25 -23.27
C THR A 9 13.97 4.16 -22.22
N SER A 10 14.88 3.18 -22.20
CA SER A 10 14.87 2.15 -21.16
C SER A 10 15.08 2.80 -19.80
N SER A 11 14.32 2.35 -18.80
CA SER A 11 14.53 2.77 -17.42
C SER A 11 15.94 2.39 -16.97
N SER A 12 16.63 3.29 -16.28
CA SER A 12 17.89 2.97 -15.60
C SER A 12 17.69 2.03 -14.41
N ARG A 13 16.46 1.88 -13.91
CA ARG A 13 16.13 0.96 -12.83
C ARG A 13 16.00 -0.46 -13.38
N ALA A 14 16.83 -1.35 -12.87
CA ALA A 14 16.67 -2.78 -13.10
C ALA A 14 15.31 -3.24 -12.55
N TYR A 15 14.67 -4.15 -13.29
CA TYR A 15 13.47 -4.83 -12.82
C TYR A 15 13.80 -5.67 -11.58
N GLN A 16 12.93 -5.61 -10.56
CA GLN A 16 13.03 -6.44 -9.37
C GLN A 16 11.85 -7.40 -9.33
N GLU A 17 12.14 -8.70 -9.37
CA GLU A 17 11.12 -9.76 -9.31
C GLU A 17 10.52 -9.88 -7.90
N VAL A 18 11.34 -9.62 -6.87
CA VAL A 18 10.92 -9.60 -5.47
C VAL A 18 11.11 -8.20 -4.93
N LEU A 19 10.01 -7.55 -4.55
CA LEU A 19 10.04 -6.28 -3.84
C LEU A 19 10.34 -6.53 -2.36
N THR A 20 11.18 -5.68 -1.76
CA THR A 20 11.38 -5.68 -0.32
C THR A 20 10.05 -5.39 0.38
N GLN A 21 9.80 -6.09 1.49
CA GLN A 21 8.63 -5.82 2.30
C GLN A 21 8.66 -4.36 2.79
N ILE A 22 7.52 -3.66 2.70
CA ILE A 22 7.39 -2.30 3.20
C ILE A 22 7.60 -2.29 4.72
N GLU A 23 8.57 -1.51 5.17
CA GLU A 23 8.78 -1.20 6.58
C GLU A 23 7.87 -0.04 6.97
N TYR A 24 7.04 -0.26 7.98
CA TYR A 24 6.17 0.75 8.56
C TYR A 24 6.83 1.31 9.81
N GLY A 25 6.71 2.62 10.01
CA GLY A 25 7.16 3.27 11.22
C GLY A 25 6.41 2.75 12.46
N SER A 26 7.01 2.90 13.64
CA SER A 26 6.45 2.43 14.90
C SER A 26 5.14 3.11 15.29
N GLU A 27 4.83 4.25 14.66
CA GLU A 27 3.57 5.00 14.79
C GLU A 27 2.39 4.35 14.04
N LEU A 28 2.66 3.35 13.18
CA LEU A 28 1.64 2.68 12.38
C LEU A 28 1.43 1.26 12.88
N GLU A 29 0.18 0.90 13.14
CA GLU A 29 -0.17 -0.48 13.43
C GLU A 29 -0.33 -1.26 12.12
N VAL A 30 0.45 -2.33 11.96
CA VAL A 30 0.48 -3.08 10.72
C VAL A 30 -0.60 -4.17 10.70
N ARG A 31 -1.49 -4.13 9.72
CA ARG A 31 -2.54 -5.13 9.49
C ARG A 31 -2.41 -5.75 8.11
N LYS A 32 -2.67 -7.06 8.02
CA LYS A 32 -2.71 -7.79 6.74
C LYS A 32 -4.12 -7.73 6.15
N VAL A 33 -4.21 -7.43 4.86
CA VAL A 33 -5.48 -7.46 4.14
C VAL A 33 -5.88 -8.91 3.85
N GLN A 34 -7.08 -9.28 4.28
CA GLN A 34 -7.65 -10.62 4.14
C GLN A 34 -8.25 -10.83 2.74
N ALA A 35 -8.65 -12.07 2.44
CA ALA A 35 -9.11 -12.50 1.12
C ALA A 35 -10.31 -11.68 0.56
N LYS A 36 -11.14 -11.09 1.42
CA LYS A 36 -12.26 -10.24 1.01
C LYS A 36 -11.85 -8.80 0.67
N GLY A 37 -10.57 -8.46 0.78
CA GLY A 37 -10.07 -7.09 0.60
C GLY A 37 -10.37 -6.21 1.81
N GLU A 38 -10.31 -6.79 3.02
CA GLU A 38 -10.66 -6.12 4.28
C GLU A 38 -9.59 -6.37 5.34
N ILE A 39 -9.49 -5.46 6.31
CA ILE A 39 -8.70 -5.61 7.53
C ILE A 39 -9.62 -5.68 8.74
N TYR A 40 -9.19 -6.33 9.81
CA TYR A 40 -9.90 -6.29 11.08
C TYR A 40 -9.25 -5.22 11.96
N TRP A 41 -10.03 -4.22 12.35
CA TRP A 41 -9.58 -3.03 13.09
C TRP A 41 -10.67 -2.60 14.07
N GLN A 42 -10.30 -2.40 15.34
CA GLN A 42 -11.21 -1.99 16.41
C GLN A 42 -12.49 -2.85 16.50
N GLY A 43 -12.32 -4.17 16.44
CA GLY A 43 -13.43 -5.13 16.59
C GLY A 43 -14.37 -5.26 15.39
N GLN A 44 -14.04 -4.64 14.24
CA GLN A 44 -14.87 -4.72 13.04
C GLN A 44 -14.02 -4.87 11.76
N ALA A 45 -14.66 -5.31 10.67
CA ALA A 45 -14.01 -5.46 9.37
C ALA A 45 -14.15 -4.17 8.54
N TRP A 46 -13.03 -3.64 8.07
CA TRP A 46 -12.95 -2.44 7.24
C TRP A 46 -12.48 -2.80 5.84
N LYS A 47 -13.23 -2.38 4.82
CA LYS A 47 -12.96 -2.73 3.42
C LYS A 47 -11.98 -1.74 2.78
N LEU A 48 -10.87 -2.25 2.25
CA LEU A 48 -9.84 -1.48 1.56
C LEU A 48 -9.82 -1.73 0.05
N GLY A 49 -10.22 -2.94 -0.36
CA GLY A 49 -10.25 -3.35 -1.77
C GLY A 49 -9.45 -4.63 -2.02
N LYS A 50 -9.85 -5.38 -3.06
CA LYS A 50 -9.23 -6.67 -3.39
C LYS A 50 -7.82 -6.56 -3.97
N GLY A 51 -7.44 -5.39 -4.49
CA GLY A 51 -6.09 -5.16 -5.02
C GLY A 51 -4.98 -5.28 -3.96
N PHE A 52 -5.34 -5.15 -2.68
CA PHE A 52 -4.40 -5.25 -1.58
C PHE A 52 -4.39 -6.62 -0.89
N VAL A 53 -5.14 -7.62 -1.38
CA VAL A 53 -5.22 -8.94 -0.74
C VAL A 53 -3.83 -9.55 -0.59
N GLY A 54 -3.45 -9.92 0.63
CA GLY A 54 -2.13 -10.47 0.93
C GLY A 54 -1.09 -9.42 1.35
N GLU A 55 -1.31 -8.16 0.99
CA GLU A 55 -0.46 -7.03 1.38
C GLU A 55 -0.61 -6.68 2.86
N ARG A 56 0.41 -5.99 3.38
CA ARG A 56 0.38 -5.35 4.69
C ARG A 56 0.12 -3.85 4.50
N VAL A 57 -0.68 -3.28 5.39
CA VAL A 57 -0.99 -1.85 5.44
C VAL A 57 -0.71 -1.32 6.84
N GLY A 58 -0.27 -0.07 6.93
CA GLY A 58 -0.13 0.65 8.19
C GLY A 58 -1.41 1.42 8.48
N VAL A 59 -1.87 1.38 9.73
CA VAL A 59 -3.10 2.05 10.19
C VAL A 59 -2.76 2.93 11.39
N ARG A 60 -3.35 4.13 11.42
CA ARG A 60 -3.31 5.01 12.60
C ARG A 60 -4.62 5.76 12.75
N GLU A 61 -4.82 6.35 13.92
CA GLU A 61 -5.89 7.31 14.16
C GLU A 61 -5.75 8.53 13.23
N GLY A 62 -6.87 8.94 12.65
CA GLY A 62 -6.96 10.11 11.79
C GLY A 62 -7.15 11.41 12.59
N ALA A 63 -7.48 12.48 11.89
CA ALA A 63 -7.69 13.80 12.51
C ALA A 63 -8.97 13.90 13.36
N GLN A 64 -9.93 12.99 13.13
CA GLN A 64 -11.23 12.96 13.80
C GLN A 64 -11.42 11.61 14.51
N ASP A 65 -12.14 11.64 15.63
CA ASP A 65 -12.48 10.42 16.35
C ASP A 65 -13.29 9.46 15.46
N GLY A 66 -12.94 8.18 15.50
CA GLY A 66 -13.49 7.14 14.62
C GLY A 66 -13.02 7.20 13.16
N GLN A 67 -12.17 8.16 12.77
CA GLN A 67 -11.49 8.16 11.48
C GLN A 67 -10.11 7.49 11.60
N TYR A 68 -9.75 6.70 10.60
CA TYR A 68 -8.45 6.04 10.52
C TYR A 68 -7.80 6.29 9.18
N ASP A 69 -6.51 6.61 9.20
CA ASP A 69 -5.68 6.70 8.00
C ASP A 69 -5.09 5.33 7.69
N VAL A 70 -5.05 4.96 6.42
CA VAL A 70 -4.50 3.68 5.94
C VAL A 70 -3.45 3.92 4.87
N PHE A 71 -2.27 3.34 5.06
CA PHE A 71 -1.10 3.54 4.20
C PHE A 71 -0.63 2.22 3.58
N TRP A 72 -0.49 2.21 2.25
CA TRP A 72 0.18 1.15 1.50
C TRP A 72 1.34 1.76 0.70
N GLY A 73 2.55 1.30 0.98
CA GLY A 73 3.78 1.88 0.47
C GLY A 73 4.50 2.79 1.48
N SER A 74 5.77 3.04 1.23
CA SER A 74 6.57 3.99 2.00
C SER A 74 6.07 5.41 1.75
N HIS A 75 5.65 6.12 2.81
CA HIS A 75 5.46 7.57 2.78
C HIS A 75 6.83 8.20 2.53
N ARG A 76 7.12 8.60 1.29
CA ARG A 76 8.28 9.43 0.96
C ARG A 76 7.83 10.88 0.85
#